data_AF-A0A8K0K0E0-F1
#
_entry.id   AF-A0A8K0K0E0-F1
#
_cell.length_a   1.000
_cell.length_b   1.000
_cell.length_c   1.000
_cell.angle_alpha   90.00
_cell.angle_beta   90.00
_cell.angle_gamma   90.00
#
_symmetry.space_group_name_H-M   'P 1'
#
loop_
_entity.id
_entity.type
_entity.pdbx_description
1 polymer ?
#
loop_
_entity_poly.entity_id
_entity_poly.type
_entity_poly.pdbx_seq_one_letter_code
_entity_poly.pdbx_strand_id
1 'polypeptide(L)'
;MINFSIIRMVKNFKIPIPAYLNRSQCNVIGVDWSAIADNILYPVAKQHTVDVGIYVAKFIDFLATAGNLDISTLHLSGHSLGAHVMGIAGKNAENGLVGRITGMDPAGPLFTLEEVNERLAVGDASFVDIIHTCAGLYGFKDPLGDVDFYPNGGLPGQPGCGITAGVCSHSRAWQFFVESINSDQFLAVPCGSYDGFTNRTCDNEPKVPMGEPAYSSARGTYYLYTGEEPPYALG
;
A
#
# COMPACT_ATOMS: atom_id res chain seq x y z
N MET A 1 -20.40 -5.61 -17.79
CA MET A 1 -20.18 -5.36 -16.36
C MET A 1 -18.81 -5.91 -16.02
N ILE A 2 -17.84 -5.03 -15.74
CA ILE A 2 -16.50 -5.43 -15.29
C ILE A 2 -16.57 -5.39 -13.76
N ASN A 3 -16.62 -6.55 -13.12
CA ASN A 3 -16.59 -6.66 -11.66
C ASN A 3 -15.13 -6.64 -11.21
N PHE A 4 -14.63 -5.49 -10.76
CA PHE A 4 -13.36 -5.42 -10.05
C PHE A 4 -13.55 -6.02 -8.66
N SER A 5 -12.64 -6.88 -8.22
CA SER A 5 -12.63 -7.39 -6.83
C SER A 5 -11.40 -6.88 -6.09
N ILE A 6 -11.60 -6.32 -4.91
CA ILE A 6 -10.56 -5.74 -4.06
C ILE A 6 -10.45 -6.62 -2.82
N ILE A 7 -9.30 -7.23 -2.58
CA ILE A 7 -9.02 -8.01 -1.37
C ILE A 7 -8.14 -7.16 -0.45
N ARG A 8 -8.58 -6.94 0.80
CA ARG A 8 -7.92 -6.06 1.78
C ARG A 8 -7.69 -6.75 3.10
N MET A 9 -6.54 -6.56 3.74
CA MET A 9 -6.33 -7.05 5.10
C MET A 9 -6.52 -6.02 6.20
N VAL A 10 -7.04 -6.48 7.35
CA VAL A 10 -7.43 -5.61 8.46
C VAL A 10 -6.76 -6.02 9.79
N LYS A 11 -6.09 -5.06 10.42
CA LYS A 11 -6.11 -4.82 11.87
C LYS A 11 -6.34 -3.31 12.08
N ASN A 12 -7.39 -2.92 12.80
CA ASN A 12 -7.79 -1.52 13.05
C ASN A 12 -8.05 -0.63 11.81
N PHE A 13 -8.10 -1.22 10.61
CA PHE A 13 -8.46 -0.56 9.38
C PHE A 13 -9.97 -0.23 9.40
N LYS A 14 -10.33 1.05 9.52
CA LYS A 14 -11.70 1.49 9.22
C LYS A 14 -11.91 1.21 7.73
N ILE A 15 -12.73 0.22 7.44
CA ILE A 15 -12.88 -0.29 6.08
C ILE A 15 -13.29 0.88 5.16
N PRO A 16 -12.57 1.16 4.07
CA PRO A 16 -12.93 2.17 3.09
C PRO A 16 -14.04 1.68 2.16
N ILE A 17 -14.82 0.67 2.59
CA ILE A 17 -16.03 0.22 1.90
C ILE A 17 -16.88 1.45 1.51
N PRO A 18 -17.17 2.41 2.39
CA PRO A 18 -17.93 3.60 1.99
C PRO A 18 -17.25 4.43 0.91
N ALA A 19 -15.92 4.54 0.93
CA ALA A 19 -15.18 5.32 -0.05
C ALA A 19 -15.23 4.69 -1.46
N TYR A 20 -15.14 3.36 -1.56
CA TYR A 20 -15.25 2.63 -2.84
C TYR A 20 -16.69 2.51 -3.33
N LEU A 21 -17.66 2.29 -2.42
CA LEU A 21 -19.07 2.20 -2.79
C LEU A 21 -19.59 3.47 -3.50
N ASN A 22 -18.97 4.62 -3.24
CA ASN A 22 -19.31 5.88 -3.89
C ASN A 22 -18.63 6.07 -5.26
N ARG A 23 -17.51 5.39 -5.56
CA ARG A 23 -16.71 5.61 -6.78
C ARG A 23 -16.95 4.56 -7.87
N SER A 24 -17.11 3.29 -7.51
CA SER A 24 -17.18 2.22 -8.50
C SER A 24 -18.07 1.06 -8.06
N GLN A 25 -18.61 0.34 -9.05
CA GLN A 25 -19.21 -0.98 -8.81
C GLN A 25 -18.08 -2.00 -8.72
N CYS A 26 -17.61 -2.28 -7.51
CA CYS A 26 -16.60 -3.29 -7.23
C CYS A 26 -17.02 -4.20 -6.07
N ASN A 27 -16.48 -5.40 -6.04
CA ASN A 27 -16.53 -6.27 -4.87
C ASN A 27 -15.40 -5.86 -3.92
N VAL A 28 -15.72 -5.67 -2.64
CA VAL A 28 -14.71 -5.42 -1.60
C VAL A 28 -14.73 -6.59 -0.62
N ILE A 29 -13.59 -7.27 -0.49
CA ILE A 29 -13.39 -8.45 0.34
C ILE A 29 -12.41 -8.06 1.46
N GLY A 30 -12.88 -8.17 2.71
CA GLY A 30 -12.03 -8.04 3.89
C GLY A 30 -11.42 -9.39 4.27
N VAL A 31 -10.11 -9.42 4.46
CA VAL A 31 -9.32 -10.52 5.00
C VAL A 31 -9.00 -10.16 6.45
N ASP A 32 -9.78 -10.72 7.36
CA ASP A 32 -9.54 -10.61 8.79
C ASP A 32 -8.64 -11.76 9.24
N TRP A 33 -7.45 -11.39 9.70
CA TRP A 33 -6.46 -12.30 10.29
C TRP A 33 -6.03 -11.79 11.67
N SER A 34 -6.87 -10.97 12.31
CA SER A 34 -6.62 -10.36 13.62
C SER A 34 -6.32 -11.37 14.72
N ALA A 35 -6.91 -12.57 14.65
CA ALA A 35 -6.63 -13.67 15.56
C ALA A 35 -5.14 -14.09 15.57
N ILE A 36 -4.40 -13.81 14.50
CA ILE A 36 -2.96 -14.09 14.36
C ILE A 36 -2.14 -12.80 14.49
N ALA A 37 -2.61 -11.71 13.88
CA ALA A 37 -1.93 -10.42 13.87
C ALA A 37 -1.99 -9.67 15.22
N ASP A 38 -2.93 -10.02 16.10
CA ASP A 38 -3.01 -9.51 17.47
C ASP A 38 -2.18 -10.32 18.45
N ASN A 39 -0.92 -10.53 18.07
CA ASN A 39 0.07 -11.19 18.89
C ASN A 39 0.94 -10.15 19.60
N ILE A 40 1.13 -10.31 20.91
CA ILE A 40 2.03 -9.46 21.71
C ILE A 40 3.49 -9.59 21.24
N LEU A 41 3.84 -10.74 20.66
CA LEU A 41 5.16 -11.01 20.08
C LEU A 41 5.14 -10.70 18.59
N TYR A 42 5.65 -9.52 18.23
CA TYR A 42 5.80 -9.09 16.84
C TYR A 42 6.49 -10.14 15.92
N PRO A 43 7.57 -10.83 16.34
CA PRO A 43 8.20 -11.85 15.49
C PRO A 43 7.25 -12.98 15.06
N VAL A 44 6.31 -13.35 15.93
CA VAL A 44 5.31 -14.39 15.63
C VAL A 44 4.33 -13.88 14.58
N ALA A 45 3.83 -12.65 14.75
CA ALA A 45 2.96 -12.03 13.75
C ALA A 45 3.68 -11.84 12.40
N LYS A 46 4.98 -11.48 12.38
CA LYS A 46 5.81 -11.42 11.18
C LYS A 46 5.89 -12.78 10.48
N GLN A 47 6.22 -13.84 11.21
CA GLN A 47 6.38 -15.17 10.59
C GLN A 47 5.09 -15.64 9.90
N HIS A 48 3.93 -15.38 10.52
CA HIS A 48 2.66 -15.78 9.94
C HIS A 48 2.20 -14.93 8.74
N THR A 49 2.90 -13.85 8.35
CA THR A 49 2.57 -13.17 7.09
C THR A 49 2.71 -14.09 5.89
N VAL A 50 3.69 -15.01 5.93
CA VAL A 50 3.88 -16.01 4.87
C VAL A 50 2.68 -16.94 4.80
N ASP A 51 2.29 -17.56 5.92
CA ASP A 51 1.16 -18.48 5.96
C ASP A 51 -0.12 -17.83 5.46
N VAL A 52 -0.45 -16.64 5.97
CA VAL A 52 -1.66 -15.90 5.59
C VAL A 52 -1.60 -15.50 4.11
N GLY A 53 -0.44 -15.11 3.60
CA GLY A 53 -0.26 -14.79 2.18
C GLY A 53 -0.54 -15.99 1.28
N ILE A 54 -0.05 -17.17 1.66
CA ILE A 54 -0.35 -18.43 0.94
C ILE A 54 -1.84 -18.77 1.00
N TYR A 55 -2.52 -18.54 2.12
CA TYR A 55 -3.97 -18.73 2.19
C TYR A 55 -4.74 -17.75 1.30
N VAL A 56 -4.33 -16.49 1.24
CA VAL A 56 -4.93 -15.49 0.36
C VAL A 56 -4.66 -15.83 -1.11
N ALA A 57 -3.47 -16.32 -1.47
CA ALA A 57 -3.16 -16.81 -2.82
C ALA A 57 -4.12 -17.94 -3.24
N LYS A 58 -4.29 -18.97 -2.39
CA LYS A 58 -5.24 -20.05 -2.66
C LYS A 58 -6.67 -19.57 -2.84
N PHE A 59 -7.07 -18.53 -2.09
CA PHE A 59 -8.38 -17.90 -2.26
C PHE A 59 -8.50 -17.14 -3.59
N ILE A 60 -7.45 -16.42 -4.00
CA ILE A 60 -7.37 -15.79 -5.33
C ILE A 60 -7.52 -16.86 -6.43
N ASP A 61 -6.81 -17.98 -6.31
CA ASP A 61 -6.88 -19.08 -7.27
C ASP A 61 -8.27 -19.73 -7.30
N PHE A 62 -8.93 -19.86 -6.15
CA PHE A 62 -10.32 -20.29 -6.09
C PHE A 62 -11.26 -19.32 -6.82
N LEU A 63 -11.10 -18.00 -6.62
CA LEU A 63 -11.89 -17.01 -7.35
C LEU A 63 -11.63 -17.06 -8.86
N ALA A 64 -10.38 -17.28 -9.26
CA ALA A 64 -10.00 -17.41 -10.67
C ALA A 64 -10.67 -18.63 -11.32
N THR A 65 -10.53 -19.80 -10.68
CA THR A 65 -10.94 -21.08 -11.26
C THR A 65 -12.43 -21.38 -11.10
N ALA A 66 -12.98 -21.17 -9.90
CA ALA A 66 -14.39 -21.46 -9.60
C ALA A 66 -15.31 -20.25 -9.84
N GLY A 67 -14.79 -19.04 -9.61
CA GLY A 67 -15.51 -17.79 -9.82
C GLY A 67 -15.36 -17.20 -11.23
N ASN A 68 -14.48 -17.78 -12.07
CA ASN A 68 -14.11 -17.26 -13.39
C ASN A 68 -13.67 -15.79 -13.33
N LEU A 69 -12.99 -15.40 -12.23
CA LEU A 69 -12.47 -14.05 -12.05
C LEU A 69 -11.18 -13.88 -12.86
N ASP A 70 -11.13 -12.83 -13.68
CA ASP A 70 -9.88 -12.39 -14.28
C ASP A 70 -9.01 -11.71 -13.22
N ILE A 71 -7.97 -12.40 -12.76
CA ILE A 71 -7.10 -11.90 -11.68
C ILE A 71 -6.27 -10.68 -12.08
N SER A 72 -6.14 -10.37 -13.38
CA SER A 72 -5.52 -9.13 -13.84
C SER A 72 -6.35 -7.89 -13.47
N THR A 73 -7.62 -8.09 -13.09
CA THR A 73 -8.50 -7.04 -12.55
C THR A 73 -8.43 -6.90 -11.04
N LEU A 74 -7.68 -7.77 -10.34
CA LEU A 74 -7.57 -7.71 -8.89
C LEU A 74 -6.66 -6.57 -8.43
N HIS A 75 -7.14 -5.85 -7.42
CA HIS A 75 -6.34 -4.91 -6.64
C HIS A 75 -6.23 -5.41 -5.21
N LEU A 76 -5.02 -5.79 -4.82
CA LEU A 76 -4.68 -6.17 -3.46
C LEU A 76 -4.15 -4.94 -2.73
N SER A 77 -4.66 -4.66 -1.52
CA SER A 77 -4.17 -3.52 -0.74
C SER A 77 -3.94 -3.92 0.71
N GLY A 78 -2.76 -3.60 1.24
CA GLY A 78 -2.34 -4.02 2.57
C GLY A 78 -1.60 -2.92 3.31
N HIS A 79 -1.89 -2.78 4.61
CA HIS A 79 -1.21 -1.85 5.51
C HIS A 79 -0.26 -2.59 6.44
N SER A 80 0.91 -2.02 6.76
CA SER A 80 1.86 -2.59 7.72
C SER A 80 2.30 -4.01 7.32
N LEU A 81 2.27 -4.98 8.24
CA LEU A 81 2.46 -6.42 7.95
C LEU A 81 1.58 -6.89 6.80
N GLY A 82 0.41 -6.28 6.62
CA GLY A 82 -0.49 -6.68 5.57
C GLY A 82 -0.09 -6.30 4.16
N ALA A 83 0.80 -5.33 3.99
CA ALA A 83 1.41 -5.08 2.69
C ALA A 83 2.22 -6.32 2.24
N HIS A 84 2.97 -6.94 3.15
CA HIS A 84 3.74 -8.14 2.85
C HIS A 84 2.87 -9.34 2.56
N VAL A 85 1.77 -9.52 3.31
CA VAL A 85 0.81 -10.58 2.99
C VAL A 85 0.22 -10.42 1.59
N MET A 86 -0.13 -9.20 1.16
CA MET A 86 -0.62 -8.97 -0.21
C MET A 86 0.47 -9.26 -1.26
N GLY A 87 1.73 -8.92 -0.98
CA GLY A 87 2.88 -9.28 -1.82
C GLY A 87 3.05 -10.79 -1.97
N ILE A 88 3.06 -11.50 -0.84
CA ILE A 88 3.15 -12.97 -0.78
C ILE A 88 1.95 -13.60 -1.50
N ALA A 89 0.75 -13.05 -1.33
CA ALA A 89 -0.43 -13.53 -2.03
C ALA A 89 -0.32 -13.37 -3.56
N GLY A 90 0.10 -12.18 -4.03
CA GLY A 90 0.25 -11.91 -5.47
C GLY A 90 1.30 -12.80 -6.14
N LYS A 91 2.47 -12.97 -5.50
CA LYS A 91 3.56 -13.79 -6.07
C LYS A 91 3.30 -15.30 -6.04
N ASN A 92 2.38 -15.77 -5.18
CA ASN A 92 2.02 -17.19 -5.06
C ASN A 92 0.69 -17.54 -5.73
N ALA A 93 -0.01 -16.59 -6.35
CA ALA A 93 -1.18 -16.91 -7.17
C ALA A 93 -0.75 -17.65 -8.44
N GLU A 94 -1.40 -18.76 -8.76
CA GLU A 94 -0.99 -19.64 -9.86
C GLU A 94 -1.66 -19.30 -11.20
N ASN A 95 -2.75 -18.53 -11.17
CA ASN A 95 -3.58 -18.25 -12.35
C ASN A 95 -3.13 -17.00 -13.15
N GLY A 96 -1.87 -16.59 -13.02
CA GLY A 96 -1.27 -15.42 -13.66
C GLY A 96 -0.89 -14.31 -12.68
N LEU A 97 -0.64 -13.11 -13.19
CA LEU A 97 -0.21 -11.98 -12.38
C LEU A 97 -1.40 -11.11 -11.97
N VAL A 98 -1.51 -10.82 -10.67
CA VAL A 98 -2.56 -9.90 -10.18
C VAL A 98 -2.35 -8.49 -10.74
N GLY A 99 -3.44 -7.75 -10.94
CA GLY A 99 -3.42 -6.44 -11.60
C GLY A 99 -2.60 -5.39 -10.85
N ARG A 100 -2.86 -5.24 -9.54
CA ARG A 100 -2.21 -4.22 -8.72
C ARG A 100 -2.03 -4.66 -7.27
N ILE A 101 -0.90 -4.29 -6.68
CA ILE A 101 -0.72 -4.29 -5.22
C ILE A 101 -0.41 -2.88 -4.73
N THR A 102 -1.16 -2.40 -3.74
CA THR A 102 -0.80 -1.18 -2.99
C THR A 102 -0.33 -1.51 -1.58
N GLY A 103 0.91 -1.14 -1.26
CA GLY A 103 1.49 -1.22 0.07
C GLY A 103 1.36 0.11 0.83
N MET A 104 0.58 0.13 1.91
CA MET A 104 0.44 1.30 2.78
C MET A 104 1.38 1.15 3.98
N ASP A 105 2.48 1.89 3.97
CA ASP A 105 3.57 1.85 4.96
C ASP A 105 3.95 0.41 5.36
N PRO A 106 4.48 -0.40 4.41
CA PRO A 106 4.83 -1.81 4.67
C PRO A 106 5.71 -1.94 5.90
N ALA A 107 5.53 -2.97 6.73
CA ALA A 107 6.27 -3.08 8.00
C ALA A 107 7.80 -3.22 7.79
N GLY A 108 8.59 -2.41 8.48
CA GLY A 108 10.05 -2.46 8.42
C GLY A 108 10.69 -3.53 9.31
N PRO A 109 10.33 -3.62 10.61
CA PRO A 109 11.05 -4.49 11.54
C PRO A 109 11.05 -5.96 11.13
N LEU A 110 12.22 -6.60 11.16
CA LEU A 110 12.44 -8.02 10.80
C LEU A 110 12.17 -8.39 9.33
N PHE A 111 12.05 -7.41 8.44
CA PHE A 111 12.09 -7.63 7.00
C PHE A 111 13.38 -7.04 6.43
N THR A 112 13.97 -7.69 5.43
CA THR A 112 15.15 -7.18 4.73
C THR A 112 14.95 -7.11 3.22
N LEU A 113 15.82 -6.37 2.53
CA LEU A 113 15.77 -6.28 1.06
C LEU A 113 16.09 -7.61 0.38
N GLU A 114 16.83 -8.49 1.03
CA GLU A 114 17.23 -9.79 0.46
C GLU A 114 16.10 -10.82 0.53
N GLU A 115 15.18 -10.70 1.49
CA GLU A 115 14.09 -11.66 1.75
C GLU A 115 12.90 -11.53 0.78
N VAL A 116 13.14 -11.37 -0.52
CA VAL A 116 12.10 -11.10 -1.54
C VAL A 116 10.92 -12.08 -1.54
N ASN A 117 11.12 -13.32 -1.11
CA ASN A 117 10.05 -14.34 -1.06
C ASN A 117 9.13 -14.20 0.17
N GLU A 118 9.57 -13.49 1.21
CA GLU A 118 8.85 -13.33 2.47
C GLU A 118 8.26 -11.93 2.67
N ARG A 119 8.37 -11.06 1.65
CA ARG A 119 7.88 -9.68 1.70
C ARG A 119 7.22 -9.24 0.40
N LEU A 120 6.68 -8.03 0.45
CA LEU A 120 6.25 -7.30 -0.75
C LEU A 120 7.47 -6.84 -1.54
N ALA A 121 7.44 -7.05 -2.86
CA ALA A 121 8.48 -6.65 -3.79
C ALA A 121 7.88 -6.26 -5.16
N VAL A 122 8.64 -5.49 -5.94
CA VAL A 122 8.38 -5.26 -7.35
C VAL A 122 8.26 -6.60 -8.09
N GLY A 123 7.27 -6.72 -8.98
CA GLY A 123 6.96 -7.95 -9.69
C GLY A 123 5.97 -8.89 -9.00
N ASP A 124 5.55 -8.62 -7.77
CA ASP A 124 4.47 -9.39 -7.09
C ASP A 124 3.09 -9.14 -7.74
N ALA A 125 2.96 -8.09 -8.55
CA ALA A 125 1.81 -7.74 -9.36
C ALA A 125 2.26 -7.09 -10.67
N SER A 126 1.31 -6.84 -11.59
CA SER A 126 1.56 -6.09 -12.82
C SER A 126 1.92 -4.62 -12.52
N PHE A 127 1.48 -4.11 -11.38
CA PHE A 127 1.84 -2.80 -10.85
C PHE A 127 1.85 -2.83 -9.31
N VAL A 128 2.98 -2.44 -8.72
CA VAL A 128 3.14 -2.34 -7.26
C VAL A 128 3.41 -0.88 -6.88
N ASP A 129 2.51 -0.27 -6.10
CA ASP A 129 2.66 1.10 -5.61
C ASP A 129 2.69 1.18 -4.09
N ILE A 130 3.62 1.97 -3.55
CA ILE A 130 3.88 2.03 -2.11
C ILE A 130 3.72 3.46 -1.59
N ILE A 131 3.10 3.61 -0.42
CA ILE A 131 3.00 4.88 0.30
C ILE A 131 3.79 4.74 1.60
N HIS A 132 4.91 5.46 1.73
CA HIS A 132 5.75 5.49 2.91
C HIS A 132 5.39 6.67 3.79
N THR A 133 5.05 6.42 5.05
CA THR A 133 4.70 7.50 6.00
C THR A 133 5.40 7.37 7.35
N CYS A 134 5.99 6.22 7.67
CA CYS A 134 6.74 6.00 8.90
C CYS A 134 8.04 5.19 8.64
N ALA A 135 8.65 5.42 7.47
CA ALA A 135 9.85 4.74 7.00
C ALA A 135 10.99 4.81 8.03
N GLY A 136 11.60 3.66 8.34
CA GLY A 136 12.72 3.54 9.26
C GLY A 136 12.35 3.47 10.75
N LEU A 137 11.07 3.61 11.10
CA LEU A 137 10.57 3.36 12.46
C LEU A 137 9.62 2.16 12.49
N TYR A 138 8.45 2.29 11.85
CA TYR A 138 7.50 1.18 11.69
C TYR A 138 7.39 0.74 10.24
N GLY A 139 7.55 1.67 9.30
CA GLY A 139 7.58 1.41 7.86
C GLY A 139 8.94 0.95 7.37
N PHE A 140 8.94 0.17 6.29
CA PHE A 140 10.12 -0.22 5.52
C PHE A 140 10.74 1.02 4.90
N LYS A 141 12.07 1.14 4.92
CA LYS A 141 12.75 2.38 4.53
C LYS A 141 12.94 2.50 3.02
N ASP A 142 13.43 1.43 2.42
CA ASP A 142 13.85 1.43 1.02
C ASP A 142 12.66 1.24 0.08
N PRO A 143 12.79 1.66 -1.19
CA PRO A 143 11.77 1.42 -2.21
C PRO A 143 11.45 -0.07 -2.38
N LEU A 144 10.17 -0.41 -2.49
CA LEU A 144 9.70 -1.79 -2.64
C LEU A 144 8.86 -2.02 -3.90
N GLY A 145 8.34 -0.96 -4.54
CA GLY A 145 7.40 -1.07 -5.64
C GLY A 145 7.96 -0.72 -7.01
N ASP A 146 7.08 -0.70 -8.00
CA ASP A 146 7.29 0.00 -9.26
C ASP A 146 7.41 1.51 -9.00
N VAL A 147 6.54 2.03 -8.13
CA VAL A 147 6.53 3.42 -7.67
C VAL A 147 6.42 3.51 -6.15
N ASP A 148 7.21 4.39 -5.56
CA ASP A 148 7.25 4.62 -4.12
C ASP A 148 7.02 6.10 -3.82
N PHE A 149 5.95 6.40 -3.09
CA PHE A 149 5.56 7.74 -2.68
C PHE A 149 5.98 8.01 -1.24
N TYR A 150 6.64 9.15 -1.00
CA TYR A 150 7.13 9.59 0.30
C TYR A 150 6.51 10.95 0.68
N PRO A 151 5.21 11.00 1.04
CA PRO A 151 4.57 12.20 1.55
C PRO A 151 5.33 12.78 2.75
N ASN A 152 5.64 14.07 2.70
CA ASN A 152 6.39 14.81 3.71
C ASN A 152 7.76 14.14 4.02
N GLY A 153 8.37 13.54 3.00
CA GLY A 153 9.64 12.80 3.12
C GLY A 153 9.48 11.33 3.54
N GLY A 154 8.26 10.90 3.87
CA GLY A 154 7.89 9.52 4.21
C GLY A 154 8.41 8.99 5.54
N LEU A 155 9.09 9.84 6.32
CA LEU A 155 9.59 9.56 7.66
C LEU A 155 8.51 9.75 8.73
N PRO A 156 8.70 9.20 9.95
CA PRO A 156 7.87 9.56 11.09
C PRO A 156 7.87 11.07 11.35
N GLY A 157 6.76 11.59 11.87
CA GLY A 157 6.55 13.02 12.06
C GLY A 157 5.68 13.65 10.98
N GLN A 158 4.76 12.87 10.40
CA GLN A 158 3.80 13.39 9.42
C GLN A 158 2.99 14.56 10.01
N PRO A 159 2.58 15.54 9.18
CA PRO A 159 1.77 16.67 9.63
C PRO A 159 0.56 16.23 10.48
N GLY A 160 0.34 16.89 11.62
CA GLY A 160 -0.73 16.58 12.58
C GLY A 160 -0.43 15.43 13.58
N CYS A 161 0.71 14.73 13.48
CA CYS A 161 0.97 13.57 14.34
C CYS A 161 1.59 13.84 15.72
N GLY A 162 2.14 15.04 15.94
CA GLY A 162 2.65 15.49 17.24
C GLY A 162 3.55 14.46 17.96
N ILE A 163 3.31 14.27 19.27
CA ILE A 163 4.10 13.37 20.14
C ILE A 163 3.86 11.89 19.79
N THR A 164 2.73 11.55 19.17
CA THR A 164 2.40 10.17 18.73
C THR A 164 2.99 9.82 17.36
N ALA A 165 4.14 10.41 17.02
CA ALA A 165 4.73 10.39 15.69
C ALA A 165 4.78 8.99 15.06
N GLY A 166 5.14 7.93 15.80
CA GLY A 166 5.21 6.58 15.25
C GLY A 166 3.86 6.02 14.77
N VAL A 167 2.90 5.83 15.67
CA VAL A 167 1.61 5.17 15.36
C VAL A 167 0.75 6.04 14.45
N CYS A 168 0.74 7.35 14.69
CA CYS A 168 -0.01 8.27 13.84
C CYS A 168 0.57 8.31 12.43
N SER A 169 1.89 8.48 12.27
CA SER A 169 2.51 8.53 10.94
C SER A 169 2.34 7.19 10.22
N HIS A 170 2.44 6.05 10.91
CA HIS A 170 2.16 4.74 10.32
C HIS A 170 0.71 4.61 9.82
N SER A 171 -0.24 5.28 10.49
CA SER A 171 -1.65 5.30 10.08
C SER A 171 -1.93 6.25 8.91
N ARG A 172 -1.08 7.25 8.67
CA ARG A 172 -1.28 8.23 7.59
C ARG A 172 -1.31 7.58 6.20
N ALA A 173 -0.53 6.52 5.96
CA ALA A 173 -0.53 5.86 4.65
C ALA A 173 -1.91 5.37 4.24
N TRP A 174 -2.64 4.69 5.14
CA TRP A 174 -4.00 4.27 4.81
C TRP A 174 -4.97 5.44 4.77
N GLN A 175 -4.82 6.47 5.60
CA GLN A 175 -5.69 7.65 5.58
C GLN A 175 -5.57 8.40 4.25
N PHE A 176 -4.35 8.63 3.77
CA PHE A 176 -4.09 9.25 2.46
C PHE A 176 -4.62 8.39 1.33
N PHE A 177 -4.39 7.08 1.37
CA PHE A 177 -4.95 6.17 0.39
C PHE A 177 -6.48 6.28 0.35
N VAL A 178 -7.15 6.24 1.51
CA VAL A 178 -8.62 6.32 1.58
C VAL A 178 -9.16 7.63 1.03
N GLU A 179 -8.51 8.75 1.31
CA GLU A 179 -8.89 10.05 0.73
C GLU A 179 -8.67 10.08 -0.78
N SER A 180 -7.57 9.51 -1.28
CA SER A 180 -7.26 9.44 -2.71
C SER A 180 -8.28 8.61 -3.52
N ILE A 181 -9.05 7.75 -2.85
CA ILE A 181 -10.15 7.03 -3.50
C ILE A 181 -11.17 8.02 -4.06
N ASN A 182 -11.33 9.24 -3.56
CA ASN A 182 -12.26 10.22 -4.15
C ASN A 182 -11.58 11.55 -4.50
N SER A 183 -10.24 11.54 -4.62
CA SER A 183 -9.44 12.72 -4.90
C SER A 183 -8.22 12.34 -5.74
N ASP A 184 -7.94 13.12 -6.78
CA ASP A 184 -6.70 13.06 -7.57
C ASP A 184 -5.67 14.12 -7.16
N GLN A 185 -5.91 14.82 -6.03
CA GLN A 185 -5.15 16.01 -5.63
C GLN A 185 -3.90 15.71 -4.79
N PHE A 186 -3.57 14.43 -4.56
CA PHE A 186 -2.28 14.05 -3.99
C PHE A 186 -1.19 14.07 -5.07
N LEU A 187 -0.92 15.23 -5.65
CA LEU A 187 0.01 15.36 -6.78
C LEU A 187 1.47 15.29 -6.32
N ALA A 188 2.13 14.19 -6.67
CA ALA A 188 3.50 13.90 -6.30
C ALA A 188 4.49 14.17 -7.44
N VAL A 189 5.67 14.68 -7.10
CA VAL A 189 6.75 15.04 -8.02
C VAL A 189 7.78 13.90 -8.02
N PRO A 190 8.14 13.32 -9.18
CA PRO A 190 9.23 12.36 -9.24
C PRO A 190 10.55 13.07 -8.90
N CYS A 191 11.32 12.52 -7.97
CA CYS A 191 12.60 13.11 -7.62
C CYS A 191 13.53 12.04 -7.03
N GLY A 192 14.84 12.19 -7.23
CA GLY A 192 15.82 11.21 -6.73
C GLY A 192 16.06 11.26 -5.22
N SER A 193 15.62 12.32 -4.54
CA SER A 193 15.74 12.47 -3.09
C SER A 193 14.76 13.52 -2.55
N TYR A 194 14.46 13.43 -1.24
CA TYR A 194 13.64 14.43 -0.57
C TYR A 194 14.31 15.81 -0.54
N ASP A 195 15.63 15.87 -0.36
CA ASP A 195 16.38 17.13 -0.40
C ASP A 195 16.28 17.81 -1.77
N GLY A 196 16.31 17.04 -2.86
CA GLY A 196 16.07 17.57 -4.21
C GLY A 196 14.66 18.13 -4.37
N PHE A 197 13.66 17.44 -3.81
CA PHE A 197 12.28 17.90 -3.79
C PHE A 197 12.12 19.20 -2.99
N THR A 198 12.68 19.29 -1.77
CA THR A 198 12.62 20.50 -0.95
C THR A 198 13.37 21.68 -1.57
N ASN A 199 14.47 21.40 -2.28
CA ASN A 199 15.25 22.40 -3.00
C ASN A 199 14.69 22.71 -4.40
N ARG A 200 13.54 22.14 -4.77
CA ARG A 200 12.83 22.41 -6.03
C ARG A 200 13.63 22.06 -7.29
N THR A 201 14.54 21.09 -7.19
CA THR A 201 15.37 20.68 -8.33
C THR A 201 14.62 19.78 -9.33
N CYS A 202 13.44 19.30 -8.96
CA CYS A 202 12.62 18.36 -9.73
C CYS A 202 11.26 18.96 -10.19
N ASP A 203 11.03 20.27 -9.99
CA ASP A 203 9.72 20.92 -10.21
C ASP A 203 9.21 20.88 -11.67
N ASN A 204 10.10 20.65 -12.63
CA ASN A 204 9.73 20.62 -14.06
C ASN A 204 9.17 19.25 -14.50
N GLU A 205 9.25 18.23 -13.65
CA GLU A 205 8.75 16.90 -13.97
C GLU A 205 7.22 16.82 -13.83
N PRO A 206 6.53 16.01 -14.67
CA PRO A 206 5.09 15.88 -14.60
C PRO A 206 4.67 15.23 -13.28
N LYS A 207 3.77 15.89 -12.56
CA LYS A 207 3.22 15.34 -11.31
C LYS A 207 2.33 14.12 -11.59
N VAL A 208 2.34 13.16 -10.67
CA VAL A 208 1.52 11.95 -10.69
C VAL A 208 0.68 11.88 -9.42
N PRO A 209 -0.62 11.56 -9.49
CA PRO A 209 -1.43 11.37 -8.30
C PRO A 209 -0.95 10.15 -7.48
N MET A 210 -0.78 10.32 -6.18
CA MET A 210 -0.53 9.22 -5.23
C MET A 210 -1.85 8.53 -4.84
N GLY A 211 -1.78 7.22 -4.56
CA GLY A 211 -2.88 6.44 -4.01
C GLY A 211 -3.73 5.80 -5.10
N GLU A 212 -5.04 5.67 -4.90
CA GLU A 212 -5.95 5.01 -5.85
C GLU A 212 -5.79 5.47 -7.31
N PRO A 213 -5.62 6.79 -7.63
CA PRO A 213 -5.49 7.24 -9.01
C PRO A 213 -4.09 7.06 -9.62
N ALA A 214 -3.13 6.47 -8.90
CA ALA A 214 -1.76 6.32 -9.36
C ALA A 214 -1.67 5.64 -10.73
N TYR A 215 -0.88 6.24 -11.63
CA TYR A 215 -0.70 5.71 -12.98
C TYR A 215 0.10 4.42 -12.92
N SER A 216 -0.40 3.36 -13.55
CA SER A 216 0.31 2.07 -13.63
C SER A 216 1.63 2.13 -14.42
N SER A 217 1.87 3.22 -15.15
CA SER A 217 3.14 3.53 -15.84
C SER A 217 4.14 4.30 -14.97
N ALA A 218 3.75 4.81 -13.79
CA ALA A 218 4.65 5.55 -12.92
C ALA A 218 5.76 4.64 -12.41
N ARG A 219 7.00 5.14 -12.40
CA ARG A 219 8.17 4.40 -11.93
C ARG A 219 9.10 5.27 -11.10
N GLY A 220 9.73 4.68 -10.08
CA GLY A 220 10.71 5.33 -9.23
C GLY A 220 10.11 6.03 -8.01
N THR A 221 10.83 7.02 -7.48
CA THR A 221 10.51 7.66 -6.20
C THR A 221 9.85 9.02 -6.39
N TYR A 222 8.78 9.27 -5.62
CA TYR A 222 7.97 10.48 -5.69
C TYR A 222 7.79 11.10 -4.31
N TYR A 223 7.71 12.42 -4.28
CA TYR A 223 7.51 13.20 -3.07
C TYR A 223 6.37 14.20 -3.23
N LEU A 224 5.71 14.51 -2.13
CA LEU A 224 4.61 15.47 -2.06
C LEU A 224 4.49 16.00 -0.63
N TYR A 225 3.83 17.14 -0.48
CA TYR A 225 3.39 17.62 0.83
C TYR A 225 1.92 17.26 1.06
N THR A 226 1.53 17.10 2.32
CA THR A 226 0.13 16.93 2.73
C THR A 226 -0.21 17.87 3.88
N GLY A 227 -1.50 18.17 4.06
CA GLY A 227 -2.01 18.90 5.21
C GLY A 227 -1.95 18.09 6.51
N GLU A 228 -2.19 18.78 7.63
CA GLU A 228 -2.27 18.20 8.97
C GLU A 228 -3.61 17.50 9.25
N GLU A 229 -4.68 17.94 8.59
CA GLU A 229 -6.06 17.46 8.78
C GLU A 229 -6.74 17.19 7.43
N PRO A 230 -7.77 16.33 7.38
CA PRO A 230 -8.54 16.08 6.16
C PRO A 230 -9.28 17.35 5.67
N PRO A 231 -9.40 17.57 4.34
CA PRO A 231 -8.70 16.83 3.29
C PRO A 231 -7.18 17.09 3.34
N TYR A 232 -6.39 16.02 3.36
CA TYR A 232 -4.93 16.08 3.45
C TYR A 232 -4.29 16.50 2.12
N ALA A 233 -4.94 16.24 0.99
CA ALA A 233 -4.43 16.65 -0.31
C ALA A 233 -4.33 18.18 -0.44
N LEU A 234 -3.23 18.68 -1.02
CA LEU A 234 -2.97 20.12 -1.14
C LEU A 234 -3.04 20.67 -2.58
N GLY A 235 -3.04 19.81 -3.60
CA GLY A 235 -2.96 20.22 -5.02
C GLY A 235 -1.53 20.45 -5.53
#